data_AF-A0A9W7S263-F1
#
_entry.id   AF-A0A9W7S263-F1
#
_cell.length_a   1.000
_cell.length_b   1.000
_cell.length_c   1.000
_cell.angle_alpha   90.00
_cell.angle_beta   90.00
_cell.angle_gamma   90.00
#
_symmetry.space_group_name_H-M   'P 1'
#
loop_
_entity.id
_entity.type
_entity.pdbx_description
1 polymer ?
#
loop_
_entity_poly.entity_id
_entity_poly.type
_entity_poly.pdbx_seq_one_letter_code
_entity_poly.pdbx_strand_id
1 'polypeptide(L)' 'KWHYLYRAIDADGLTLDIWLRKKRDTQAAYAFLKRLVKRLVKQFDEPKVVVTDKAPSITSAFNKLKEYGGFYQGTEHR' A
#
# COMPACT_ATOMS: atom_id res chain seq x y z
N LYS A 1 21.50 -11.57 -6.01
CA LYS A 1 20.28 -11.88 -5.22
C LYS A 1 19.24 -10.79 -5.47
N TRP A 2 17.98 -11.16 -5.67
CA TRP A 2 16.89 -10.23 -5.96
C TRP A 2 16.37 -9.52 -4.71
N HIS A 3 15.93 -8.27 -4.89
CA HIS A 3 15.17 -7.49 -3.92
C HIS A 3 13.92 -6.95 -4.61
N TYR A 4 12.91 -6.61 -3.82
CA TYR A 4 11.61 -6.14 -4.28
C TYR A 4 11.39 -4.70 -3.83
N LEU A 5 11.10 -3.82 -4.78
CA LEU A 5 10.83 -2.42 -4.56
C LEU A 5 9.32 -2.21 -4.49
N TYR A 6 8.84 -1.78 -3.33
CA TYR A 6 7.50 -1.24 -3.18
C TYR A 6 7.58 0.26 -3.41
N ARG A 7 6.84 0.77 -4.39
CA ARG A 7 6.77 2.20 -4.71
C ARG A 7 5.31 2.62 -4.79
N ALA A 8 4.97 3.72 -4.13
CA ALA A 8 3.70 4.40 -4.29
C ALA A 8 3.93 5.72 -5.01
N ILE A 9 3.11 6.00 -6.01
CA ILE A 9 3.07 7.26 -6.74
C ILE A 9 1.64 7.80 -6.72
N ASP A 10 1.47 9.11 -6.83
CA ASP A 10 0.15 9.69 -7.10
C ASP A 10 -0.15 9.74 -8.61
N ALA A 11 -1.29 10.36 -8.94
CA ALA A 11 -1.77 10.48 -10.32
C ALA A 11 -0.88 11.37 -11.20
N ASP A 12 -0.14 12.30 -10.60
CA ASP A 12 0.76 13.22 -11.29
C ASP A 12 2.19 12.64 -11.44
N GLY A 13 2.40 11.42 -10.93
CA GLY A 13 3.67 10.71 -10.99
C GLY A 13 4.65 11.08 -9.87
N LEU A 14 4.22 11.85 -8.86
CA LEU A 14 5.04 12.15 -7.70
C LEU A 14 5.16 10.90 -6.84
N THR A 15 6.39 10.63 -6.38
CA THR A 15 6.64 9.49 -5.49
C THR A 15 6.21 9.82 -4.06
N LEU A 16 5.24 9.06 -3.56
CA LEU A 16 4.69 9.21 -2.21
C LEU A 16 5.50 8.42 -1.17
N ASP A 17 5.95 7.21 -1.54
CA ASP A 17 6.79 6.40 -0.65
C ASP A 17 7.54 5.29 -1.41
N ILE A 18 8.69 4.89 -0.85
CA ILE A 18 9.53 3.80 -1.36
C ILE A 18 9.96 2.86 -0.22
N TRP A 19 9.96 1.55 -0.49
CA TRP A 19 10.52 0.57 0.42
C TRP A 19 11.13 -0.63 -0.31
N LEU A 20 12.43 -0.88 -0.08
CA LEU A 20 13.12 -2.07 -0.56
C LEU A 20 13.03 -3.22 0.45
N ARG A 21 12.68 -4.43 -0.02
CA ARG A 21 12.55 -5.64 0.81
C ARG A 21 13.24 -6.84 0.15
N LYS A 22 13.73 -7.78 0.96
CA LYS A 22 14.33 -9.04 0.47
C LYS A 22 13.29 -10.04 -0.04
N LYS A 23 12.02 -9.91 0.38
CA LYS A 23 10.92 -10.83 0.07
C LYS A 23 9.72 -10.05 -0.48
N ARG A 24 8.99 -10.67 -1.42
CA ARG A 24 7.68 -10.23 -1.92
C ARG A 24 6.62 -11.11 -1.30
N ASP A 25 6.17 -10.73 -0.11
CA ASP A 25 5.17 -11.47 0.65
C ASP A 25 4.09 -10.53 1.23
N THR A 26 3.02 -11.13 1.75
CA THR A 26 1.89 -10.38 2.33
C THR A 26 2.31 -9.52 3.52
N GLN A 27 3.31 -9.96 4.30
CA GLN A 27 3.78 -9.20 5.46
C GLN A 27 4.49 -7.92 5.03
N ALA A 28 5.36 -8.01 4.02
CA ALA A 28 6.03 -6.86 3.42
C ALA A 28 5.03 -5.88 2.80
N ALA A 29 4.05 -6.39 2.04
CA ALA A 29 2.99 -5.58 1.44
C ALA A 29 2.13 -4.88 2.50
N TYR A 30 1.73 -5.61 3.57
CA TYR A 30 0.95 -5.06 4.68
C TYR A 30 1.70 -3.94 5.39
N ALA A 31 2.98 -4.16 5.71
CA ALA A 31 3.80 -3.15 6.37
C ALA A 31 3.92 -1.89 5.51
N PHE A 32 4.15 -2.05 4.20
CA PHE A 32 4.24 -0.93 3.26
C PHE A 32 2.93 -0.15 3.16
N LEU A 33 1.81 -0.83 2.88
CA LEU A 33 0.50 -0.19 2.76
C LEU A 33 0.06 0.49 4.07
N LYS A 34 0.35 -0.12 5.23
CA LYS A 34 0.06 0.48 6.54
C LYS A 34 0.88 1.74 6.79
N ARG A 35 2.17 1.73 6.41
CA ARG A 35 3.05 2.90 6.53
C ARG A 35 2.56 4.02 5.62
N LEU A 36 2.24 3.68 4.38
CA LEU A 36 1.78 4.62 3.36
C LEU A 36 0.48 5.32 3.81
N VAL A 37 -0.58 4.57 4.14
CA VAL A 37 -1.87 5.18 4.52
C VAL A 37 -1.76 6.05 5.75
N LYS A 38 -0.97 5.65 6.75
CA LYS A 38 -0.72 6.49 7.93
C LYS A 38 -0.05 7.81 7.59
N ARG A 39 0.87 7.82 6.61
CA ARG A 39 1.52 9.05 6.14
C ARG A 39 0.57 9.93 5.35
N LEU A 40 -0.27 9.32 4.51
CA LEU A 40 -1.26 10.04 3.72
C LEU A 40 -2.31 10.67 4.63
N VAL A 41 -2.95 9.91 5.52
CA VAL A 41 -3.97 10.43 6.45
C VAL A 41 -3.41 11.50 7.42
N LYS A 42 -2.10 11.51 7.68
CA LYS A 42 -1.48 12.56 8.52
C LYS A 42 -1.33 13.89 7.77
N GLN A 43 -1.12 13.86 6.46
CA GLN A 43 -0.83 15.04 5.64
C GLN A 43 -2.03 15.48 4.77
N PHE A 44 -2.91 14.54 4.47
CA PHE A 44 -4.03 14.58 3.56
C PHE A 44 -5.15 13.69 4.15
N ASP A 45 -6.03 13.16 3.29
CA ASP A 45 -7.04 12.17 3.65
C ASP A 45 -6.67 10.75 3.18
N GLU A 46 -7.54 9.79 3.52
CA GLU A 46 -7.49 8.45 2.93
C GLU A 46 -7.62 8.53 1.39
N PRO A 47 -6.78 7.81 0.62
CA PRO A 47 -6.90 7.82 -0.84
C PRO A 47 -8.24 7.23 -1.29
N LYS A 48 -8.90 7.85 -2.27
CA LYS A 48 -10.16 7.31 -2.81
C LYS A 48 -9.96 6.01 -3.60
N VAL A 49 -8.84 5.89 -4.31
CA VAL A 49 -8.52 4.74 -5.15
C VAL A 49 -7.06 4.38 -4.94
N VAL A 50 -6.79 3.08 -4.80
CA VAL A 50 -5.45 2.50 -4.83
C VAL A 50 -5.39 1.52 -5.99
N VAL A 51 -4.49 1.76 -6.95
CA VAL A 51 -4.28 0.89 -8.11
C VAL A 51 -3.02 0.07 -7.90
N THR A 52 -3.08 -1.24 -8.14
CA THR A 52 -1.92 -2.13 -7.99
C THR A 52 -1.89 -3.19 -9.09
N ASP A 53 -0.79 -3.94 -9.21
CA ASP A 53 -0.69 -5.09 -10.12
C ASP A 53 -1.51 -6.33 -9.69
N LYS A 54 -2.38 -6.17 -8.68
CA LYS A 54 -3.22 -7.23 -8.08
C LYS A 54 -2.46 -8.47 -7.64
N ALA A 55 -1.16 -8.35 -7.34
CA ALA A 55 -0.42 -9.46 -6.78
C ALA A 55 -1.13 -10.01 -5.52
N PRO A 56 -1.26 -11.34 -5.34
CA PRO A 56 -2.02 -11.91 -4.22
C PRO A 56 -1.57 -11.41 -2.84
N SER A 57 -0.27 -11.13 -2.69
CA SER A 57 0.29 -10.55 -1.47
C SER A 57 -0.24 -9.15 -1.15
N ILE A 58 -0.45 -8.32 -2.18
CA ILE A 58 -0.94 -6.95 -2.04
C ILE A 58 -2.44 -6.96 -1.75
N THR A 59 -3.22 -7.75 -2.50
CA THR A 59 -4.67 -7.91 -2.27
C THR A 59 -4.94 -8.45 -0.86
N SER A 60 -4.20 -9.48 -0.43
CA SER A 60 -4.32 -10.01 0.93
C SER A 60 -3.95 -8.99 2.00
N ALA A 61 -2.90 -8.19 1.77
CA ALA A 61 -2.50 -7.13 2.69
C ALA A 61 -3.52 -6.00 2.78
N PHE A 62 -4.08 -5.57 1.65
CA PHE A 62 -5.11 -4.54 1.57
C PHE A 62 -6.36 -4.97 2.34
N ASN A 63 -6.87 -6.19 2.07
CA ASN A 63 -8.04 -6.73 2.76
C ASN A 63 -7.83 -6.82 4.28
N LYS A 64 -6.65 -7.27 4.72
CA LYS A 64 -6.32 -7.29 6.16
C LYS A 64 -6.28 -5.90 6.80
N LEU A 65 -5.84 -4.87 6.07
CA LEU A 65 -5.84 -3.50 6.56
C LEU A 65 -7.25 -2.93 6.65
N LYS A 66 -8.13 -3.34 5.73
CA LYS A 66 -9.56 -3.00 5.76
C LYS A 66 -10.29 -3.70 6.90
N GLU A 67 -10.08 -4.99 7.09
CA GLU A 67 -10.81 -5.78 8.09
C GLU A 67 -10.34 -5.51 9.53
N TYR A 68 -9.03 -5.52 9.77
CA TYR A 68 -8.48 -5.44 11.13
C TYR A 68 -7.72 -4.15 11.43
N GLY A 69 -7.32 -3.42 10.39
CA GLY A 69 -6.50 -2.22 10.53
C GLY A 69 -7.28 -0.92 10.68
N GLY A 70 -8.58 -0.92 10.33
CA GLY A 70 -9.39 0.30 10.26
C GLY A 70 -8.93 1.28 9.18
N PHE A 71 -8.08 0.85 8.24
CA PHE A 71 -7.60 1.67 7.13
C PHE A 71 -8.32 1.29 5.84
N TYR A 72 -8.28 2.16 4.82
CA TYR A 72 -8.80 1.86 3.48
C TYR A 72 -10.31 1.51 3.47
N GLN A 73 -11.09 2.12 4.38
CA GLN A 73 -12.53 1.85 4.49
C GLN A 73 -13.30 2.42 3.30
N GLY A 74 -12.98 3.66 2.92
CA GLY A 74 -13.54 4.37 1.77
C GLY A 74 -12.72 4.21 0.48
N THR A 75 -11.61 3.48 0.54
CA THR A 75 -10.74 3.26 -0.61
C THR A 75 -11.24 2.12 -1.50
N GLU A 76 -11.32 2.39 -2.80
CA GLU A 76 -11.49 1.38 -3.83
C GLU A 76 -10.12 0.80 -4.24
N HIS A 77 -10.01 -0.54 -4.28
CA HIS A 77 -8.80 -1.22 -4.76
C HIS A 77 -9.00 -1.69 -6.19
N ARG A 78 -8.17 -1.18 -7.12
CA ARG A 78 -8.27 -1.43 -8.57
C ARG A 78 -7.08 -2.16 -9.16
#